data_AF-A0A8C3MGR8-F1
#
_entry.id   AF-A0A8C3MGR8-F1
#
_cell.length_a   1.000
_cell.length_b   1.000
_cell.length_c   1.000
_cell.angle_alpha   90.00
_cell.angle_beta   90.00
_cell.angle_gamma   90.00
#
_symmetry.space_group_name_H-M   'P 1'
#
loop_
_entity.id
_entity.type
_entity.pdbx_description
1 polymer ?
#
loop_
_entity_poly.entity_id
_entity_poly.type
_entity_poly.pdbx_seq_one_letter_code
_entity_poly.pdbx_strand_id
1 'polypeptide(L)'
;MGEQLRAQPAASAGPPPPAAASCSLLGGLLQNGFHPSGPPLSNGGCGEPPHPLLLRPELPPLSHGSPAKKCRLRRRVDSGRRHRPPFPWFGMDIGGTLVKLVYFEPKDITAEEEQEEVENLKSIRKYLTSNTAYDPEQCQKKPYCLDNPYPMLLVNIGSGVSILAVYSKDNYKRVTGSSLGGGTFLGLCCLLTGCETFEEALEMAAKGDSTNVDKLVKDIYGGDYERFGLQGSAVASSFGHMMSKEKRDSISKEDLARATLVTITNNIGSIARMCALNENIDKVVFVGNFLRINMISMKVLAYAMDYWSKGQLKALFLEHEGYFGAVGALLEMLKMTDDQ
;
A
#
# COMPACT_ATOMS: atom_id res chain seq x y z
N MET A 1 -61.68 -28.84 -46.87
CA MET A 1 -61.44 -29.57 -45.60
C MET A 1 -60.90 -30.93 -46.03
N GLY A 2 -59.59 -31.14 -46.08
CA GLY A 2 -58.72 -31.57 -44.97
C GLY A 2 -58.00 -32.83 -45.47
N GLU A 3 -56.81 -33.23 -45.02
CA GLU A 3 -55.87 -32.66 -44.04
C GLU A 3 -54.44 -32.68 -44.60
N GLN A 4 -53.46 -32.15 -43.86
CA GLN A 4 -52.06 -32.12 -44.26
C GLN A 4 -51.30 -33.38 -43.82
N LEU A 5 -50.49 -33.96 -44.72
CA LEU A 5 -49.31 -34.74 -44.35
C LEU A 5 -48.07 -34.08 -44.97
N ARG A 6 -47.01 -33.96 -44.17
CA ARG A 6 -45.92 -33.00 -44.39
C ARG A 6 -44.62 -33.72 -44.79
N ALA A 7 -44.09 -33.42 -45.97
CA ALA A 7 -42.80 -33.93 -46.43
C ALA A 7 -41.63 -33.00 -46.04
N GLN A 8 -40.44 -33.57 -45.93
CA GLN A 8 -39.17 -32.83 -45.94
C GLN A 8 -38.81 -32.41 -47.38
N PRO A 9 -37.79 -31.55 -47.60
CA PRO A 9 -36.54 -32.15 -48.08
C PRO A 9 -35.22 -31.43 -47.71
N ALA A 10 -34.14 -32.17 -47.97
CA ALA A 10 -32.79 -31.73 -48.37
C ALA A 10 -31.87 -30.99 -47.37
N ALA A 11 -30.60 -31.38 -47.39
CA ALA A 11 -29.49 -30.75 -46.68
C ALA A 11 -28.62 -29.91 -47.64
N SER A 12 -27.93 -28.90 -47.10
CA SER A 12 -26.93 -28.10 -47.80
C SER A 12 -25.52 -28.43 -47.32
N ALA A 13 -24.54 -28.53 -48.24
CA ALA A 13 -23.14 -28.78 -47.89
C ALA A 13 -22.44 -27.52 -47.35
N GLY A 14 -21.57 -27.69 -46.35
CA GLY A 14 -20.74 -26.61 -45.81
C GLY A 14 -19.43 -26.40 -46.59
N PRO A 15 -18.80 -25.21 -46.48
CA PRO A 15 -17.51 -24.92 -47.10
C PRO A 15 -16.33 -25.63 -46.40
N PRO A 16 -15.19 -25.83 -47.09
CA PRO A 16 -14.02 -26.49 -46.54
C PRO A 16 -13.24 -25.62 -45.52
N PRO A 17 -12.43 -26.22 -44.63
CA PRO A 17 -11.60 -25.49 -43.67
C PRO A 17 -10.40 -24.79 -44.35
N PRO A 18 -9.93 -23.64 -43.83
CA PRO A 18 -8.72 -22.99 -44.31
C PRO A 18 -7.45 -23.78 -43.89
N ALA A 19 -6.43 -23.75 -44.74
CA ALA A 19 -5.20 -24.53 -44.56
C ALA A 19 -4.26 -23.95 -43.49
N ALA A 20 -3.40 -24.82 -42.93
CA ALA A 20 -2.33 -24.42 -42.02
C ALA A 20 -1.23 -23.65 -42.78
N ALA A 21 -0.90 -22.44 -42.31
CA ALA A 21 0.19 -21.63 -42.82
C ALA A 21 1.31 -21.53 -41.78
N SER A 22 2.39 -22.29 -41.96
CA SER A 22 3.61 -22.15 -41.17
C SER A 22 4.38 -20.90 -41.61
N CYS A 23 4.53 -19.91 -40.72
CA CYS A 23 5.40 -18.76 -40.96
C CYS A 23 6.26 -18.46 -39.73
N SER A 24 7.51 -18.93 -39.77
CA SER A 24 8.57 -18.52 -38.85
C SER A 24 9.29 -17.29 -39.42
N LEU A 25 9.32 -16.18 -38.69
CA LEU A 25 10.29 -15.09 -38.93
C LEU A 25 10.57 -14.32 -37.62
N LEU A 26 11.81 -13.82 -37.53
CA LEU A 26 12.54 -13.21 -36.42
C LEU A 26 11.74 -12.58 -35.25
N GLY A 27 12.23 -12.84 -34.02
CA GLY A 27 11.86 -12.07 -32.83
C GLY A 27 12.64 -10.76 -32.67
N GLY A 28 12.07 -9.82 -31.92
CA GLY A 28 12.72 -8.56 -31.53
C GLY A 28 12.66 -8.34 -30.02
N LEU A 29 13.70 -8.77 -29.29
CA LEU A 29 13.89 -8.36 -27.90
C LEU A 29 14.40 -6.92 -27.87
N LEU A 30 13.59 -5.99 -27.35
CA LEU A 30 14.06 -4.65 -26.98
C LEU A 30 14.74 -4.71 -25.59
N GLN A 31 16.01 -5.10 -25.57
CA GLN A 31 16.87 -4.91 -24.40
C GLN A 31 17.32 -3.45 -24.31
N ASN A 32 16.83 -2.72 -23.30
CA ASN A 32 17.39 -1.41 -22.95
C ASN A 32 18.71 -1.60 -22.18
N GLY A 33 19.82 -1.70 -22.92
CA GLY A 33 21.16 -1.74 -22.35
C GLY A 33 21.64 -0.37 -21.86
N PHE A 34 21.99 -0.26 -20.59
CA PHE A 34 22.80 0.85 -20.07
C PHE A 34 24.27 0.60 -20.36
N HIS A 35 24.99 1.59 -20.91
CA HIS A 35 26.43 1.77 -20.67
C HIS A 35 26.79 3.27 -20.81
N PRO A 36 27.78 3.78 -20.04
CA PRO A 36 28.16 5.19 -20.06
C PRO A 36 29.29 5.48 -21.07
N SER A 37 29.34 6.71 -21.58
CA SER A 37 30.43 7.20 -22.44
C SER A 37 30.83 8.63 -22.07
N GLY A 38 32.13 8.84 -21.82
CA GLY A 38 32.72 10.16 -21.59
C GLY A 38 32.97 10.98 -22.87
N PRO A 39 33.51 12.20 -22.76
CA PRO A 39 33.50 13.21 -23.82
C PRO A 39 34.78 13.28 -24.69
N PRO A 40 34.71 13.91 -25.88
CA PRO A 40 35.86 14.43 -26.61
C PRO A 40 35.87 15.97 -26.74
N LEU A 41 36.98 16.51 -27.27
CA LEU A 41 37.29 17.95 -27.48
C LEU A 41 38.04 18.12 -28.82
N SER A 42 38.01 19.25 -29.54
CA SER A 42 37.21 20.50 -29.47
C SER A 42 37.05 21.04 -30.93
N ASN A 43 37.10 22.30 -31.39
CA ASN A 43 37.44 23.63 -30.84
C ASN A 43 36.94 24.77 -31.78
N GLY A 44 36.91 26.02 -31.30
CA GLY A 44 36.78 27.25 -32.11
C GLY A 44 35.35 27.83 -32.26
N GLY A 45 35.17 29.15 -32.36
CA GLY A 45 36.15 30.25 -32.23
C GLY A 45 35.58 31.63 -32.61
N CYS A 46 36.19 32.71 -32.08
CA CYS A 46 35.89 34.15 -32.30
C CYS A 46 34.57 34.70 -31.68
N GLY A 47 34.55 35.85 -30.97
CA GLY A 47 35.65 36.67 -30.45
C GLY A 47 35.22 37.99 -29.74
N GLU A 48 36.06 38.44 -28.79
CA GLU A 48 36.14 39.81 -28.17
C GLU A 48 34.95 40.38 -27.33
N PRO A 49 35.13 41.48 -26.55
CA PRO A 49 36.17 41.75 -25.52
C PRO A 49 35.57 42.16 -24.13
N PRO A 50 36.36 42.38 -23.04
CA PRO A 50 35.88 42.31 -21.64
C PRO A 50 35.87 43.63 -20.82
N HIS A 51 35.14 43.63 -19.67
CA HIS A 51 35.40 44.29 -18.35
C HIS A 51 34.09 44.52 -17.55
N PRO A 52 34.08 44.72 -16.21
CA PRO A 52 34.99 44.22 -15.15
C PRO A 52 34.22 43.50 -14.01
N LEU A 53 34.92 43.12 -12.93
CA LEU A 53 34.39 42.41 -11.75
C LEU A 53 33.48 43.28 -10.85
N LEU A 54 32.46 42.67 -10.24
CA LEU A 54 31.72 43.21 -9.09
C LEU A 54 31.76 42.24 -7.90
N LEU A 55 31.84 42.78 -6.68
CA LEU A 55 32.13 42.03 -5.46
C LEU A 55 30.87 41.38 -4.85
N ARG A 56 31.08 40.27 -4.13
CA ARG A 56 30.12 39.78 -3.13
C ARG A 56 30.18 40.68 -1.89
N PRO A 57 29.05 40.99 -1.23
CA PRO A 57 29.07 41.59 0.11
C PRO A 57 29.54 40.57 1.16
N GLU A 58 30.49 40.96 2.01
CA GLU A 58 30.81 40.25 3.25
C GLU A 58 29.95 40.76 4.42
N LEU A 59 29.72 39.91 5.42
CA LEU A 59 29.06 40.29 6.68
C LEU A 59 30.11 40.59 7.77
N PRO A 60 29.91 41.63 8.60
CA PRO A 60 30.92 42.09 9.56
C PRO A 60 31.07 41.17 10.79
N PRO A 61 32.26 41.11 11.40
CA PRO A 61 32.52 40.28 12.59
C PRO A 61 32.08 40.97 13.90
N LEU A 62 31.73 40.16 14.91
CA LEU A 62 31.55 40.58 16.31
C LEU A 62 32.24 39.59 17.26
N SER A 63 32.75 40.08 18.39
CA SER A 63 33.74 39.37 19.21
C SER A 63 33.38 39.29 20.71
N HIS A 64 33.76 38.15 21.32
CA HIS A 64 33.92 37.86 22.75
C HIS A 64 32.78 38.19 23.74
N GLY A 65 32.27 37.16 24.43
CA GLY A 65 31.45 37.31 25.64
C GLY A 65 30.94 35.98 26.24
N SER A 66 31.62 35.46 27.26
CA SER A 66 31.16 34.28 28.05
C SER A 66 29.94 34.64 28.95
N PRO A 67 29.08 33.69 29.40
CA PRO A 67 29.52 32.49 30.13
C PRO A 67 28.74 31.17 29.90
N ALA A 68 29.41 30.04 30.15
CA ALA A 68 28.80 28.73 30.21
C ALA A 68 27.82 28.58 31.41
N LYS A 69 26.51 28.58 31.15
CA LYS A 69 25.47 28.37 32.19
C LYS A 69 25.24 26.88 32.47
N LYS A 70 26.14 26.31 33.29
CA LYS A 70 25.93 25.17 34.21
C LYS A 70 24.69 24.29 33.96
N CYS A 71 24.77 23.34 33.03
CA CYS A 71 24.05 22.08 33.25
C CYS A 71 24.80 21.30 34.34
N ARG A 72 24.16 21.00 35.47
CA ARG A 72 24.79 20.17 36.52
C ARG A 72 24.82 18.72 36.02
N LEU A 73 26.00 18.21 35.67
CA LEU A 73 26.23 16.76 35.66
C LEU A 73 25.96 16.24 37.08
N ARG A 74 24.80 15.61 37.30
CA ARG A 74 24.63 14.66 38.40
C ARG A 74 25.57 13.50 38.09
N ARG A 75 26.75 13.48 38.72
CA ARG A 75 27.51 12.23 38.88
C ARG A 75 26.64 11.29 39.70
N ARG A 76 25.86 10.43 39.04
CA ARG A 76 25.27 9.25 39.66
C ARG A 76 26.46 8.39 40.09
N VAL A 77 26.56 8.09 41.38
CA VAL A 77 27.65 7.24 41.89
C VAL A 77 27.40 5.84 41.32
N ASP A 78 28.38 5.29 40.61
CA ASP A 78 28.23 4.04 39.87
C ASP A 78 28.34 2.85 40.83
N SER A 79 27.21 2.44 41.39
CA SER A 79 27.09 1.36 42.37
C SER A 79 26.62 0.04 41.73
N GLY A 80 27.43 -0.50 40.83
CA GLY A 80 27.55 -1.95 40.68
C GLY A 80 26.36 -2.72 40.09
N ARG A 81 25.83 -2.31 38.93
CA ARG A 81 25.11 -3.23 38.03
C ARG A 81 25.63 -3.08 36.59
N ARG A 82 26.45 -4.04 36.14
CA ARG A 82 26.87 -4.14 34.73
C ARG A 82 25.75 -4.74 33.86
N HIS A 83 25.80 -4.47 32.55
CA HIS A 83 25.05 -5.17 31.50
C HIS A 83 23.52 -4.94 31.33
N ARG A 84 22.98 -3.76 31.65
CA ARG A 84 21.78 -3.23 30.97
C ARG A 84 21.93 -1.74 30.63
N PRO A 85 21.76 -1.31 29.37
CA PRO A 85 21.67 0.11 29.02
C PRO A 85 20.43 0.78 29.65
N PRO A 86 20.45 2.11 29.89
CA PRO A 86 19.30 2.82 30.44
C PRO A 86 18.13 2.85 29.44
N PHE A 87 16.95 2.48 29.93
CA PHE A 87 15.67 2.47 29.21
C PHE A 87 15.11 3.90 28.96
N PRO A 88 14.10 4.07 28.08
CA PRO A 88 13.39 3.05 27.30
C PRO A 88 13.89 2.88 25.85
N TRP A 89 13.63 1.70 25.28
CA TRP A 89 13.94 1.41 23.88
C TRP A 89 12.79 1.81 22.94
N PHE A 90 13.14 2.46 21.84
CA PHE A 90 12.22 2.83 20.76
C PHE A 90 12.72 2.30 19.42
N GLY A 91 11.89 1.55 18.71
CA GLY A 91 12.10 1.25 17.29
C GLY A 91 11.55 2.38 16.43
N MET A 92 12.32 2.90 15.48
CA MET A 92 11.85 3.92 14.54
C MET A 92 11.77 3.34 13.13
N ASP A 93 10.55 3.13 12.63
CA ASP A 93 10.29 2.66 11.27
C ASP A 93 10.00 3.87 10.35
N ILE A 94 10.95 4.17 9.48
CA ILE A 94 10.87 5.29 8.53
C ILE A 94 10.23 4.79 7.23
N GLY A 95 8.90 4.69 7.22
CA GLY A 95 8.14 4.57 5.98
C GLY A 95 8.12 5.91 5.24
N GLY A 96 8.23 5.91 3.91
CA GLY A 96 8.46 7.13 3.11
C GLY A 96 7.42 8.26 3.22
N THR A 97 6.27 8.03 3.86
CA THR A 97 5.23 9.03 4.15
C THR A 97 4.97 9.19 5.66
N LEU A 98 5.47 8.28 6.51
CA LEU A 98 5.20 8.24 7.96
C LEU A 98 6.40 7.66 8.72
N VAL A 99 7.01 8.49 9.58
CA VAL A 99 7.90 8.00 10.64
C VAL A 99 7.04 7.42 11.76
N LYS A 100 7.24 6.15 12.09
CA LYS A 100 6.56 5.48 13.22
C LYS A 100 7.55 5.35 14.37
N LEU A 101 7.14 5.77 15.57
CA LEU A 101 7.82 5.43 16.81
C LEU A 101 7.12 4.23 17.45
N VAL A 102 7.88 3.19 17.75
CA VAL A 102 7.40 1.93 18.34
C VAL A 102 8.07 1.77 19.70
N TYR A 103 7.29 1.97 20.76
CA TYR A 103 7.75 1.80 22.14
C TYR A 103 7.60 0.33 22.56
N PHE A 104 8.59 -0.20 23.28
CA PHE A 104 8.58 -1.57 23.78
C PHE A 104 8.58 -1.59 25.31
N GLU A 105 7.45 -2.00 25.90
CA GLU A 105 7.20 -2.06 27.35
C GLU A 105 7.85 -3.32 27.96
N PRO A 106 8.73 -3.19 28.98
CA PRO A 106 9.26 -4.35 29.71
C PRO A 106 8.20 -4.94 30.65
N LYS A 107 8.21 -6.26 30.83
CA LYS A 107 7.31 -6.94 31.79
C LYS A 107 7.88 -7.05 33.22
N ASP A 108 9.18 -6.81 33.37
CA ASP A 108 9.91 -6.94 34.63
C ASP A 108 10.17 -5.55 35.25
N ILE A 109 9.10 -4.85 35.62
CA ILE A 109 9.15 -3.50 36.22
C ILE A 109 9.28 -3.61 37.75
N THR A 110 9.98 -2.70 38.42
CA THR A 110 9.88 -2.59 39.89
C THR A 110 8.69 -1.72 40.29
N ALA A 111 8.07 -2.02 41.44
CA ALA A 111 6.85 -1.32 41.89
C ALA A 111 7.01 0.19 42.12
N GLU A 112 8.25 0.68 42.23
CA GLU A 112 8.55 2.11 42.35
C GLU A 112 8.62 2.80 40.98
N GLU A 113 9.13 2.11 39.95
CA GLU A 113 9.16 2.57 38.55
C GLU A 113 7.77 2.47 37.90
N GLU A 114 7.03 1.39 38.21
CA GLU A 114 5.66 1.14 37.77
C GLU A 114 4.74 2.33 38.08
N GLN A 115 4.86 2.92 39.28
CA GLN A 115 3.95 3.96 39.74
C GLN A 115 4.07 5.30 38.99
N GLU A 116 5.23 5.61 38.37
CA GLU A 116 5.46 6.86 37.60
C GLU A 116 5.19 6.67 36.10
N GLU A 117 5.54 5.51 35.51
CA GLU A 117 5.30 5.26 34.08
C GLU A 117 3.85 4.85 33.76
N VAL A 118 3.14 4.19 34.68
CA VAL A 118 1.83 3.58 34.43
C VAL A 118 0.77 4.56 33.90
N GLU A 119 0.74 5.83 34.31
CA GLU A 119 -0.30 6.76 33.84
C GLU A 119 -0.06 7.26 32.40
N ASN A 120 1.21 7.38 32.01
CA ASN A 120 1.59 7.63 30.62
C ASN A 120 1.33 6.38 29.74
N LEU A 121 1.71 5.19 30.23
CA LEU A 121 1.49 3.92 29.53
C LEU A 121 0.00 3.59 29.38
N LYS A 122 -0.82 3.81 30.41
CA LYS A 122 -2.29 3.76 30.33
C LYS A 122 -2.83 4.71 29.28
N SER A 123 -2.33 5.95 29.22
CA SER A 123 -2.79 6.96 28.26
C SER A 123 -2.48 6.56 26.82
N ILE A 124 -1.26 6.06 26.57
CA ILE A 124 -0.82 5.53 25.28
C ILE A 124 -1.65 4.28 24.91
N ARG A 125 -1.74 3.30 25.81
CA ARG A 125 -2.49 2.06 25.60
C ARG A 125 -3.99 2.30 25.38
N LYS A 126 -4.58 3.27 26.09
CA LYS A 126 -5.96 3.72 25.88
C LYS A 126 -6.12 4.32 24.49
N TYR A 127 -5.27 5.27 24.09
CA TYR A 127 -5.31 5.87 22.75
C TYR A 127 -5.17 4.82 21.62
N LEU A 128 -4.28 3.83 21.80
CA LEU A 128 -4.09 2.73 20.86
C LEU A 128 -5.26 1.73 20.78
N THR A 129 -6.11 1.65 21.82
CA THR A 129 -7.21 0.67 21.90
C THR A 129 -8.62 1.29 21.81
N SER A 130 -8.79 2.59 22.08
CA SER A 130 -10.08 3.27 22.06
C SER A 130 -10.56 3.65 20.66
N ASN A 131 -9.66 3.83 19.69
CA ASN A 131 -9.99 4.38 18.37
C ASN A 131 -10.48 3.29 17.40
N THR A 132 -11.40 2.45 17.86
CA THR A 132 -12.04 1.37 17.10
C THR A 132 -13.26 1.88 16.35
N ALA A 133 -13.02 2.55 15.21
CA ALA A 133 -14.08 2.96 14.29
C ALA A 133 -14.70 1.73 13.58
N TYR A 134 -15.78 1.19 14.15
CA TYR A 134 -16.47 0.00 13.64
C TYR A 134 -17.94 0.28 13.30
N ASP A 135 -18.30 -0.06 12.06
CA ASP A 135 -19.67 -0.35 11.63
C ASP A 135 -19.79 -1.87 11.39
N PRO A 136 -20.58 -2.60 12.23
CA PRO A 136 -20.61 -4.06 12.25
C PRO A 136 -21.62 -4.71 11.30
N GLU A 137 -22.59 -3.98 10.74
CA GLU A 137 -23.88 -4.58 10.34
C GLU A 137 -23.83 -5.63 9.20
N GLN A 138 -22.73 -5.70 8.44
CA GLN A 138 -22.59 -6.63 7.30
C GLN A 138 -21.29 -7.45 7.28
N CYS A 139 -20.43 -7.38 8.31
CA CYS A 139 -19.13 -8.08 8.31
C CYS A 139 -18.70 -8.58 9.69
N GLN A 140 -18.44 -9.89 9.81
CA GLN A 140 -17.92 -10.50 11.03
C GLN A 140 -16.40 -10.72 10.94
N LYS A 141 -15.63 -10.13 11.86
CA LYS A 141 -14.21 -10.49 12.07
C LYS A 141 -14.14 -11.91 12.63
N LYS A 142 -13.69 -12.86 11.81
CA LYS A 142 -13.50 -14.27 12.21
C LYS A 142 -12.01 -14.51 12.54
N PRO A 143 -11.68 -15.07 13.71
CA PRO A 143 -10.31 -15.51 13.98
C PRO A 143 -9.85 -16.53 12.95
N TYR A 144 -8.60 -16.43 12.51
CA TYR A 144 -7.97 -17.40 11.60
C TYR A 144 -6.72 -17.98 12.26
N CYS A 145 -6.68 -19.30 12.39
CA CYS A 145 -5.56 -20.05 12.93
C CYS A 145 -4.39 -20.05 11.92
N LEU A 146 -3.22 -19.55 12.33
CA LEU A 146 -2.02 -19.40 11.50
C LEU A 146 -0.91 -20.42 11.85
N ASP A 147 -1.25 -21.49 12.57
CA ASP A 147 -0.31 -22.50 13.10
C ASP A 147 0.61 -23.11 12.03
N ASN A 148 0.13 -23.22 10.79
CA ASN A 148 0.97 -23.38 9.61
C ASN A 148 0.76 -22.21 8.63
N PRO A 149 1.56 -21.14 8.72
CA PRO A 149 1.37 -19.96 7.89
C PRO A 149 1.80 -20.21 6.44
N TYR A 150 2.66 -21.19 6.16
CA TYR A 150 3.28 -21.38 4.85
C TYR A 150 2.48 -22.30 3.90
N PRO A 151 2.61 -22.12 2.57
CA PRO A 151 3.08 -20.89 1.93
C PRO A 151 2.07 -19.75 2.18
N MET A 152 2.52 -18.50 2.12
CA MET A 152 1.65 -17.32 2.13
C MET A 152 2.17 -16.23 1.19
N LEU A 153 1.25 -15.43 0.64
CA LEU A 153 1.56 -14.24 -0.11
C LEU A 153 1.40 -13.02 0.81
N LEU A 154 2.50 -12.36 1.16
CA LEU A 154 2.51 -11.17 2.00
C LEU A 154 2.44 -9.92 1.13
N VAL A 155 1.36 -9.14 1.27
CA VAL A 155 1.11 -7.89 0.54
C VAL A 155 1.25 -6.73 1.52
N ASN A 156 2.41 -6.08 1.50
CA ASN A 156 2.70 -4.94 2.38
C ASN A 156 2.37 -3.62 1.68
N ILE A 157 1.37 -2.90 2.21
CA ILE A 157 0.82 -1.65 1.67
C ILE A 157 1.27 -0.46 2.53
N GLY A 158 2.40 0.13 2.15
CA GLY A 158 2.89 1.39 2.69
C GLY A 158 2.59 2.55 1.72
N SER A 159 3.55 3.46 1.55
CA SER A 159 3.49 4.54 0.54
C SER A 159 3.29 3.96 -0.87
N GLY A 160 4.05 2.92 -1.20
CA GLY A 160 3.79 1.99 -2.31
C GLY A 160 3.56 0.57 -1.78
N VAL A 161 3.55 -0.42 -2.67
CA VAL A 161 3.22 -1.83 -2.35
C VAL A 161 4.37 -2.76 -2.70
N SER A 162 4.67 -3.72 -1.83
CA SER A 162 5.52 -4.87 -2.16
C SER A 162 4.83 -6.19 -1.85
N ILE A 163 4.99 -7.15 -2.75
CA ILE A 163 4.34 -8.46 -2.70
C ILE A 163 5.43 -9.53 -2.60
N LEU A 164 5.38 -10.36 -1.56
CA LEU A 164 6.34 -11.42 -1.29
C LEU A 164 5.64 -12.78 -1.25
N ALA A 165 6.27 -13.79 -1.86
CA ALA A 165 5.90 -15.19 -1.62
C ALA A 165 6.82 -15.74 -0.52
N VAL A 166 6.22 -16.29 0.53
CA VAL A 166 6.91 -16.78 1.73
C VAL A 166 6.64 -18.28 1.86
N TYR A 167 7.66 -19.10 1.62
CA TYR A 167 7.55 -20.57 1.57
C TYR A 167 8.01 -21.22 2.89
N SER A 168 8.89 -20.55 3.63
CA SER A 168 9.22 -20.87 5.03
C SER A 168 9.70 -19.60 5.75
N LYS A 169 10.10 -19.73 7.02
CA LYS A 169 10.69 -18.65 7.82
C LYS A 169 11.85 -17.96 7.10
N ASP A 170 12.75 -18.75 6.52
CA ASP A 170 14.03 -18.29 5.96
C ASP A 170 14.07 -18.41 4.42
N ASN A 171 12.98 -18.87 3.79
CA ASN A 171 12.82 -18.93 2.32
C ASN A 171 11.62 -18.08 1.87
N TYR A 172 11.93 -16.89 1.33
CA TYR A 172 10.96 -15.97 0.75
C TYR A 172 11.57 -15.20 -0.42
N LYS A 173 10.72 -14.74 -1.34
CA LYS A 173 11.12 -13.88 -2.48
C LYS A 173 10.15 -12.71 -2.64
N ARG A 174 10.65 -11.54 -3.04
CA ARG A 174 9.79 -10.44 -3.52
C ARG A 174 9.35 -10.76 -4.95
N VAL A 175 8.06 -11.05 -5.13
CA VAL A 175 7.47 -11.41 -6.43
C VAL A 175 7.37 -10.15 -7.30
N THR A 176 6.79 -9.08 -6.76
CA THR A 176 6.61 -7.80 -7.47
C THR A 176 6.27 -6.67 -6.49
N GLY A 177 5.81 -5.53 -6.99
CA GLY A 177 5.15 -4.48 -6.23
C GLY A 177 4.38 -3.52 -7.13
N SER A 178 3.77 -2.50 -6.54
CA SER A 178 3.09 -1.42 -7.24
C SER A 178 3.51 -0.07 -6.66
N SER A 179 3.64 0.95 -7.51
CA SER A 179 3.75 2.34 -7.06
C SER A 179 2.39 2.91 -6.62
N LEU A 180 1.28 2.27 -6.99
CA LEU A 180 -0.08 2.62 -6.58
C LEU A 180 -0.34 2.02 -5.19
N GLY A 181 -0.12 2.82 -4.14
CA GLY A 181 -0.25 2.43 -2.74
C GLY A 181 -0.91 3.51 -1.87
N GLY A 182 -0.71 3.43 -0.55
CA GLY A 182 -1.33 4.36 0.39
C GLY A 182 -0.86 5.81 0.23
N GLY A 183 0.36 6.03 -0.26
CA GLY A 183 0.87 7.35 -0.62
C GLY A 183 0.20 7.92 -1.86
N THR A 184 -0.21 7.06 -2.81
CA THR A 184 -1.00 7.47 -3.98
C THR A 184 -2.43 7.83 -3.58
N PHE A 185 -3.06 7.04 -2.70
CA PHE A 185 -4.36 7.37 -2.14
C PHE A 185 -4.32 8.73 -1.44
N LEU A 186 -3.41 8.92 -0.47
CA LEU A 186 -3.32 10.17 0.28
C LEU A 186 -3.01 11.36 -0.64
N GLY A 187 -1.99 11.25 -1.50
CA GLY A 187 -1.60 12.33 -2.40
C GLY A 187 -2.70 12.74 -3.39
N LEU A 188 -3.47 11.79 -3.92
CA LEU A 188 -4.62 12.10 -4.78
C LEU A 188 -5.77 12.71 -3.99
N CYS A 189 -6.08 12.22 -2.78
CA CYS A 189 -7.09 12.84 -1.92
C CYS A 189 -6.71 14.29 -1.57
N CYS A 190 -5.48 14.57 -1.14
CA CYS A 190 -5.00 15.94 -0.90
C CYS A 190 -5.18 16.86 -2.12
N LEU A 191 -4.94 16.36 -3.34
CA LEU A 191 -5.11 17.13 -4.58
C LEU A 191 -6.57 17.30 -5.03
N LEU A 192 -7.43 16.32 -4.78
CA LEU A 192 -8.83 16.28 -5.27
C LEU A 192 -9.84 16.85 -4.27
N THR A 193 -9.57 16.74 -2.96
CA THR A 193 -10.47 17.18 -1.89
C THR A 193 -9.87 18.30 -1.04
N GLY A 194 -8.54 18.42 -0.98
CA GLY A 194 -7.86 19.36 -0.09
C GLY A 194 -7.80 18.89 1.37
N CYS A 195 -7.99 17.59 1.66
CA CYS A 195 -7.72 17.04 2.98
C CYS A 195 -6.23 17.11 3.34
N GLU A 196 -5.91 17.32 4.60
CA GLU A 196 -4.53 17.44 5.11
C GLU A 196 -4.02 16.13 5.75
N THR A 197 -4.92 15.23 6.16
CA THR A 197 -4.56 14.00 6.88
C THR A 197 -5.13 12.71 6.28
N PHE A 198 -4.52 11.58 6.60
CA PHE A 198 -4.99 10.25 6.16
C PHE A 198 -6.31 9.86 6.84
N GLU A 199 -6.44 10.17 8.13
CA GLU A 199 -7.66 10.04 8.93
C GLU A 199 -8.83 10.81 8.29
N GLU A 200 -8.63 12.08 7.92
CA GLU A 200 -9.63 12.91 7.24
C GLU A 200 -9.98 12.37 5.84
N ALA A 201 -8.98 11.93 5.06
CA ALA A 201 -9.20 11.32 3.76
C ALA A 201 -10.07 10.06 3.85
N LEU A 202 -9.91 9.25 4.91
CA LEU A 202 -10.79 8.11 5.20
C LEU A 202 -12.17 8.55 5.69
N GLU A 203 -12.29 9.63 6.46
CA GLU A 203 -13.60 10.14 6.90
C GLU A 203 -14.42 10.70 5.72
N MET A 204 -13.80 11.41 4.79
CA MET A 204 -14.42 11.81 3.51
C MET A 204 -14.81 10.57 2.70
N ALA A 205 -13.89 9.62 2.53
CA ALA A 205 -14.15 8.39 1.79
C ALA A 205 -15.23 7.51 2.43
N ALA A 206 -15.47 7.61 3.74
CA ALA A 206 -16.54 6.89 4.44
C ALA A 206 -17.94 7.42 4.08
N LYS A 207 -18.06 8.70 3.73
CA LYS A 207 -19.32 9.41 3.46
C LYS A 207 -19.76 9.36 1.99
N GLY A 208 -18.82 9.26 1.04
CA GLY A 208 -19.12 9.36 -0.40
C GLY A 208 -19.59 8.07 -1.07
N ASP A 209 -19.95 8.16 -2.34
CA ASP A 209 -20.29 7.04 -3.22
C ASP A 209 -19.43 7.09 -4.50
N SER A 210 -18.58 6.07 -4.68
CA SER A 210 -17.69 6.00 -5.84
C SER A 210 -18.45 5.80 -7.16
N THR A 211 -19.70 5.31 -7.13
CA THR A 211 -20.52 5.11 -8.34
C THR A 211 -20.99 6.41 -8.99
N ASN A 212 -20.85 7.55 -8.29
CA ASN A 212 -21.00 8.88 -8.90
C ASN A 212 -19.80 9.23 -9.82
N VAL A 213 -18.60 8.73 -9.49
CA VAL A 213 -17.30 9.07 -10.09
C VAL A 213 -16.82 8.02 -11.11
N ASP A 214 -16.92 6.74 -10.72
CA ASP A 214 -16.50 5.57 -11.48
C ASP A 214 -17.59 5.14 -12.45
N LYS A 215 -17.19 4.77 -13.67
CA LYS A 215 -18.11 4.19 -14.66
C LYS A 215 -18.16 2.69 -14.49
N LEU A 216 -19.36 2.16 -14.31
CA LEU A 216 -19.64 0.75 -14.03
C LEU A 216 -19.96 -0.03 -15.32
N VAL A 217 -19.98 -1.37 -15.23
CA VAL A 217 -20.32 -2.26 -16.36
C VAL A 217 -21.73 -1.96 -16.90
N LYS A 218 -22.71 -1.72 -16.02
CA LYS A 218 -24.09 -1.35 -16.42
C LYS A 218 -24.16 -0.03 -17.20
N ASP A 219 -23.23 0.90 -16.99
CA ASP A 219 -23.21 2.20 -17.67
C ASP A 219 -22.63 2.11 -19.09
N ILE A 220 -22.14 0.92 -19.48
CA ILE A 220 -21.63 0.59 -20.82
C ILE A 220 -22.56 -0.42 -21.51
N TYR A 221 -23.05 -1.43 -20.78
CA TYR A 221 -23.81 -2.57 -21.33
C TYR A 221 -25.31 -2.56 -20.99
N GLY A 222 -25.80 -1.63 -20.16
CA GLY A 222 -27.19 -1.59 -19.69
C GLY A 222 -27.54 -2.58 -18.57
N GLY A 223 -26.60 -3.45 -18.19
CA GLY A 223 -26.75 -4.48 -17.17
C GLY A 223 -25.45 -5.26 -16.94
N ASP A 224 -25.56 -6.55 -16.62
CA ASP A 224 -24.42 -7.47 -16.51
C ASP A 224 -23.83 -7.80 -17.89
N TYR A 225 -22.51 -8.01 -17.96
CA TYR A 225 -21.85 -8.54 -19.15
C TYR A 225 -21.69 -10.07 -19.02
N GLU A 226 -22.81 -10.77 -19.23
CA GLU A 226 -22.98 -12.22 -19.02
C GLU A 226 -21.85 -13.07 -19.62
N ARG A 227 -21.42 -12.76 -20.86
CA ARG A 227 -20.41 -13.53 -21.62
C ARG A 227 -19.10 -13.75 -20.86
N PHE A 228 -18.74 -12.85 -19.96
CA PHE A 228 -17.53 -12.93 -19.13
C PHE A 228 -17.81 -12.91 -17.63
N GLY A 229 -19.07 -12.99 -17.20
CA GLY A 229 -19.46 -13.01 -15.79
C GLY A 229 -19.15 -11.73 -15.02
N LEU A 230 -19.20 -10.56 -15.68
CA LEU A 230 -18.99 -9.27 -15.04
C LEU A 230 -20.34 -8.67 -14.62
N GLN A 231 -20.59 -8.56 -13.32
CA GLN A 231 -21.78 -7.90 -12.78
C GLN A 231 -21.84 -6.43 -13.20
N GLY A 232 -23.05 -5.92 -13.45
CA GLY A 232 -23.31 -4.54 -13.84
C GLY A 232 -22.87 -3.50 -12.79
N SER A 233 -22.76 -3.92 -11.53
CA SER A 233 -22.24 -3.15 -10.39
C SER A 233 -20.71 -3.04 -10.35
N ALA A 234 -19.97 -3.85 -11.12
CA ALA A 234 -18.51 -3.80 -11.13
C ALA A 234 -17.99 -2.52 -11.82
N VAL A 235 -16.90 -1.96 -11.32
CA VAL A 235 -16.22 -0.81 -11.95
C VAL A 235 -15.60 -1.26 -13.27
N ALA A 236 -16.01 -0.62 -14.38
CA ALA A 236 -15.44 -0.83 -15.70
C ALA A 236 -14.35 0.20 -16.03
N SER A 237 -14.46 1.42 -15.49
CA SER A 237 -13.43 2.46 -15.54
C SER A 237 -13.51 3.36 -14.31
N SER A 238 -12.51 3.24 -13.43
CA SER A 238 -12.27 4.21 -12.36
C SER A 238 -12.24 5.64 -12.90
N PHE A 239 -12.86 6.58 -12.18
CA PHE A 239 -13.06 7.99 -12.58
C PHE A 239 -13.72 8.19 -13.97
N GLY A 240 -14.33 7.14 -14.53
CA GLY A 240 -14.83 7.11 -15.91
C GLY A 240 -16.01 8.03 -16.23
N HIS A 241 -16.65 8.63 -15.22
CA HIS A 241 -17.62 9.72 -15.41
C HIS A 241 -16.97 11.11 -15.43
N MET A 242 -15.77 11.28 -14.85
CA MET A 242 -15.09 12.58 -14.70
C MET A 242 -14.60 13.17 -16.03
N MET A 243 -14.75 12.47 -17.15
CA MET A 243 -14.57 13.06 -18.48
C MET A 243 -15.68 14.07 -18.82
N SER A 244 -16.92 13.86 -18.35
CA SER A 244 -18.01 14.81 -18.55
C SER A 244 -17.88 16.01 -17.60
N LYS A 245 -18.05 17.23 -18.13
CA LYS A 245 -18.05 18.47 -17.32
C LYS A 245 -19.24 18.49 -16.37
N GLU A 246 -20.44 18.22 -16.88
CA GLU A 246 -21.69 18.17 -16.10
C GLU A 246 -21.58 17.25 -14.88
N LYS A 247 -20.95 16.07 -15.06
CA LYS A 247 -20.65 15.17 -13.94
C LYS A 247 -19.66 15.79 -12.96
N ARG A 248 -18.51 16.32 -13.41
CA ARG A 248 -17.55 16.98 -12.49
C ARG A 248 -18.18 18.13 -11.69
N ASP A 249 -19.06 18.90 -12.32
CA ASP A 249 -19.75 20.04 -11.71
C ASP A 249 -20.77 19.62 -10.62
N SER A 250 -21.14 18.32 -10.53
CA SER A 250 -22.14 17.79 -9.59
C SER A 250 -21.59 16.87 -8.49
N ILE A 251 -20.26 16.75 -8.35
CA ILE A 251 -19.59 15.70 -7.56
C ILE A 251 -19.08 16.22 -6.22
N SER A 252 -19.27 15.44 -5.15
CA SER A 252 -18.75 15.79 -3.82
C SER A 252 -17.27 15.42 -3.66
N LYS A 253 -16.61 16.03 -2.67
CA LYS A 253 -15.22 15.67 -2.29
C LYS A 253 -15.17 14.26 -1.71
N GLU A 254 -16.22 13.90 -0.99
CA GLU A 254 -16.45 12.61 -0.37
C GLU A 254 -16.52 11.49 -1.43
N ASP A 255 -17.22 11.71 -2.55
CA ASP A 255 -17.26 10.76 -3.68
C ASP A 255 -15.86 10.57 -4.30
N LEU A 256 -15.09 11.65 -4.47
CA LEU A 256 -13.72 11.60 -5.00
C LEU A 256 -12.78 10.85 -4.05
N ALA A 257 -12.91 11.05 -2.74
CA ALA A 257 -12.17 10.30 -1.74
C ALA A 257 -12.53 8.80 -1.76
N ARG A 258 -13.83 8.46 -1.84
CA ARG A 258 -14.30 7.07 -1.97
C ARG A 258 -13.76 6.44 -3.27
N ALA A 259 -13.87 7.11 -4.41
CA ALA A 259 -13.41 6.60 -5.70
C ALA A 259 -11.88 6.40 -5.72
N THR A 260 -11.12 7.30 -5.12
CA THR A 260 -9.66 7.14 -4.94
C THR A 260 -9.37 5.89 -4.10
N LEU A 261 -10.05 5.72 -2.96
CA LEU A 261 -9.89 4.59 -2.06
C LEU A 261 -10.22 3.25 -2.75
N VAL A 262 -11.38 3.18 -3.41
CA VAL A 262 -11.88 2.01 -4.13
C VAL A 262 -10.94 1.65 -5.31
N THR A 263 -10.47 2.65 -6.05
CA THR A 263 -9.56 2.44 -7.20
C THR A 263 -8.21 1.87 -6.77
N ILE A 264 -7.56 2.46 -5.76
CA ILE A 264 -6.27 1.96 -5.25
C ILE A 264 -6.44 0.56 -4.66
N THR A 265 -7.48 0.34 -3.84
CA THR A 265 -7.71 -0.96 -3.20
C THR A 265 -8.03 -2.08 -4.20
N ASN A 266 -8.87 -1.82 -5.21
CA ASN A 266 -9.16 -2.80 -6.27
C ASN A 266 -7.93 -3.11 -7.13
N ASN A 267 -7.06 -2.12 -7.40
CA ASN A 267 -5.80 -2.34 -8.10
C ASN A 267 -4.88 -3.29 -7.31
N ILE A 268 -4.71 -3.02 -6.01
CA ILE A 268 -3.90 -3.86 -5.11
C ILE A 268 -4.47 -5.29 -5.03
N GLY A 269 -5.79 -5.43 -4.87
CA GLY A 269 -6.46 -6.73 -4.87
C GLY A 269 -6.26 -7.49 -6.18
N SER A 270 -6.41 -6.83 -7.33
CA SER A 270 -6.21 -7.46 -8.63
C SER A 270 -4.77 -7.99 -8.81
N ILE A 271 -3.76 -7.18 -8.46
CA ILE A 271 -2.34 -7.58 -8.54
C ILE A 271 -2.04 -8.71 -7.54
N ALA A 272 -2.55 -8.62 -6.30
CA ALA A 272 -2.38 -9.67 -5.29
C ALA A 272 -2.97 -11.01 -5.75
N ARG A 273 -4.17 -11.01 -6.34
CA ARG A 273 -4.79 -12.21 -6.93
C ARG A 273 -3.95 -12.81 -8.06
N MET A 274 -3.42 -11.99 -8.97
CA MET A 274 -2.57 -12.49 -10.06
C MET A 274 -1.28 -13.12 -9.52
N CYS A 275 -0.64 -12.52 -8.51
CA CYS A 275 0.53 -13.09 -7.86
C CYS A 275 0.21 -14.40 -7.13
N ALA A 276 -0.90 -14.44 -6.39
CA ALA A 276 -1.34 -15.62 -5.64
C ALA A 276 -1.58 -16.82 -6.56
N LEU A 277 -2.26 -16.61 -7.69
CA LEU A 277 -2.49 -17.64 -8.69
C LEU A 277 -1.19 -18.09 -9.39
N ASN A 278 -0.29 -17.16 -9.73
CA ASN A 278 0.98 -17.48 -10.39
C ASN A 278 1.95 -18.26 -9.47
N GLU A 279 1.93 -17.98 -8.17
CA GLU A 279 2.76 -18.65 -7.16
C GLU A 279 2.09 -19.91 -6.56
N ASN A 280 0.84 -20.21 -6.93
CA ASN A 280 0.01 -21.29 -6.38
C ASN A 280 -0.19 -21.20 -4.85
N ILE A 281 -0.55 -20.00 -4.37
CA ILE A 281 -0.76 -19.72 -2.94
C ILE A 281 -2.21 -19.26 -2.71
N ASP A 282 -2.89 -19.85 -1.70
CA ASP A 282 -4.29 -19.57 -1.32
C ASP A 282 -4.43 -18.47 -0.25
N LYS A 283 -3.47 -18.43 0.69
CA LYS A 283 -3.40 -17.49 1.81
C LYS A 283 -2.75 -16.16 1.38
N VAL A 284 -3.54 -15.10 1.28
CA VAL A 284 -3.06 -13.75 0.97
C VAL A 284 -3.16 -12.87 2.22
N VAL A 285 -2.02 -12.57 2.83
CA VAL A 285 -1.92 -11.76 4.06
C VAL A 285 -1.64 -10.31 3.67
N PHE A 286 -2.57 -9.41 3.95
CA PHE A 286 -2.40 -7.98 3.75
C PHE A 286 -1.95 -7.29 5.04
N VAL A 287 -0.95 -6.41 4.93
CA VAL A 287 -0.36 -5.64 6.05
C VAL A 287 0.01 -4.22 5.60
N GLY A 288 0.48 -3.39 6.53
CA GLY A 288 0.93 -2.01 6.27
C GLY A 288 -0.12 -0.95 6.62
N ASN A 289 0.36 0.27 6.97
CA ASN A 289 -0.46 1.34 7.56
C ASN A 289 -1.60 1.85 6.67
N PHE A 290 -1.64 1.54 5.36
CA PHE A 290 -2.81 1.86 4.54
C PHE A 290 -4.09 1.20 5.06
N LEU A 291 -3.98 0.07 5.78
CA LEU A 291 -5.14 -0.64 6.33
C LEU A 291 -5.54 -0.15 7.73
N ARG A 292 -4.71 0.66 8.40
CA ARG A 292 -4.99 1.22 9.73
C ARG A 292 -6.30 2.00 9.71
N ILE A 293 -7.23 1.60 10.58
CA ILE A 293 -8.63 2.08 10.67
C ILE A 293 -9.45 2.05 9.36
N ASN A 294 -8.92 1.43 8.30
CA ASN A 294 -9.46 1.47 6.94
C ASN A 294 -10.31 0.22 6.65
N MET A 295 -11.39 0.06 7.43
CA MET A 295 -12.32 -1.07 7.29
C MET A 295 -12.95 -1.17 5.89
N ILE A 296 -13.09 -0.03 5.19
CA ILE A 296 -13.57 0.01 3.79
C ILE A 296 -12.62 -0.80 2.90
N SER A 297 -11.31 -0.57 3.00
CA SER A 297 -10.34 -1.26 2.15
C SER A 297 -10.16 -2.73 2.55
N MET A 298 -10.24 -3.06 3.85
CA MET A 298 -10.27 -4.47 4.29
C MET A 298 -11.49 -5.21 3.71
N LYS A 299 -12.69 -4.62 3.76
CA LYS A 299 -13.92 -5.19 3.17
C LYS A 299 -13.78 -5.37 1.65
N VAL A 300 -13.26 -4.37 0.93
CA VAL A 300 -13.05 -4.43 -0.53
C VAL A 300 -11.99 -5.49 -0.91
N LEU A 301 -10.87 -5.59 -0.19
CA LEU A 301 -9.85 -6.63 -0.45
C LEU A 301 -10.40 -8.04 -0.17
N ALA A 302 -11.17 -8.23 0.90
CA ALA A 302 -11.80 -9.51 1.21
C ALA A 302 -12.78 -9.94 0.11
N TYR A 303 -13.67 -9.04 -0.31
CA TYR A 303 -14.59 -9.28 -1.42
C TYR A 303 -13.84 -9.55 -2.73
N ALA A 304 -12.79 -8.78 -3.04
CA ALA A 304 -12.01 -8.95 -4.27
C ALA A 304 -11.22 -10.26 -4.30
N MET A 305 -10.72 -10.77 -3.17
CA MET A 305 -10.14 -12.12 -3.09
C MET A 305 -11.21 -13.17 -3.34
N ASP A 306 -12.31 -13.15 -2.59
CA ASP A 306 -13.35 -14.19 -2.64
C ASP A 306 -14.05 -14.23 -4.00
N TYR A 307 -14.67 -13.12 -4.43
CA TYR A 307 -15.47 -13.03 -5.65
C TYR A 307 -14.65 -13.41 -6.91
N TRP A 308 -13.49 -12.77 -7.11
CA TRP A 308 -12.71 -13.00 -8.33
C TRP A 308 -11.98 -14.35 -8.32
N SER A 309 -11.76 -14.98 -7.17
CA SER A 309 -11.17 -16.34 -7.10
C SER A 309 -12.22 -17.46 -7.01
N LYS A 310 -13.51 -17.13 -6.89
CA LYS A 310 -14.59 -18.08 -6.58
C LYS A 310 -14.34 -18.82 -5.25
N GLY A 311 -13.90 -18.07 -4.23
CA GLY A 311 -13.63 -18.57 -2.87
C GLY A 311 -12.31 -19.35 -2.70
N GLN A 312 -11.43 -19.38 -3.71
CA GLN A 312 -10.14 -20.08 -3.64
C GLN A 312 -9.07 -19.30 -2.87
N LEU A 313 -9.09 -17.96 -2.95
CA LEU A 313 -8.14 -17.08 -2.25
C LEU A 313 -8.79 -16.46 -1.01
N LYS A 314 -8.05 -16.43 0.10
CA LYS A 314 -8.50 -15.83 1.36
C LYS A 314 -7.66 -14.61 1.69
N ALA A 315 -8.32 -13.46 1.84
CA ALA A 315 -7.73 -12.28 2.45
C ALA A 315 -7.60 -12.48 3.96
N LEU A 316 -6.38 -12.30 4.48
CA LEU A 316 -6.06 -12.34 5.90
C LEU A 316 -5.47 -10.98 6.31
N PHE A 317 -5.80 -10.53 7.52
CA PHE A 317 -5.37 -9.25 8.08
C PHE A 317 -4.82 -9.48 9.49
N LEU A 318 -3.89 -8.63 9.93
CA LEU A 318 -3.19 -8.78 11.21
C LEU A 318 -3.30 -7.50 12.05
N GLU A 319 -3.63 -7.62 13.33
CA GLU A 319 -3.89 -6.47 14.21
C GLU A 319 -2.68 -5.53 14.37
N HIS A 320 -1.48 -6.05 14.16
CA HIS A 320 -0.21 -5.32 14.22
C HIS A 320 0.37 -5.03 12.82
N GLU A 321 -0.49 -4.98 11.78
CA GLU A 321 -0.19 -4.72 10.36
C GLU A 321 0.89 -3.66 10.09
N GLY A 322 0.96 -2.61 10.90
CA GLY A 322 1.92 -1.52 10.75
C GLY A 322 3.33 -1.77 11.28
N TYR A 323 3.55 -2.81 12.10
CA TYR A 323 4.65 -2.84 13.06
C TYR A 323 5.71 -3.93 12.83
N PHE A 324 5.47 -4.89 11.93
CA PHE A 324 6.33 -6.06 11.74
C PHE A 324 7.80 -5.75 11.41
N GLY A 325 8.09 -4.66 10.69
CA GLY A 325 9.46 -4.23 10.40
C GLY A 325 10.23 -3.82 11.65
N ALA A 326 9.61 -3.03 12.53
CA ALA A 326 10.22 -2.60 13.80
C ALA A 326 10.39 -3.78 14.78
N VAL A 327 9.43 -4.70 14.83
CA VAL A 327 9.52 -5.93 15.63
C VAL A 327 10.66 -6.82 15.12
N GLY A 328 10.81 -6.97 13.81
CA GLY A 328 11.93 -7.71 13.21
C GLY A 328 13.29 -7.10 13.55
N ALA A 329 13.42 -5.77 13.49
CA ALA A 329 14.64 -5.06 13.86
C ALA A 329 15.01 -5.23 15.35
N LEU A 330 14.01 -5.21 16.26
CA LEU A 330 14.25 -5.51 17.67
C LEU A 330 14.70 -6.96 17.88
N LEU A 331 14.04 -7.93 17.23
CA LEU A 331 14.40 -9.34 17.35
C LEU A 331 15.81 -9.64 16.84
N GLU A 332 16.32 -8.88 15.86
CA GLU A 332 17.71 -8.99 15.42
C GLU A 332 18.71 -8.44 16.46
N MET A 333 18.39 -7.29 17.05
CA MET A 333 19.21 -6.68 18.12
C MET A 333 19.33 -7.59 19.35
N LEU A 334 18.25 -8.29 19.72
CA LEU A 334 18.25 -9.18 20.87
C LEU A 334 19.20 -10.38 20.68
N LYS A 335 19.22 -11.03 19.51
CA LYS A 335 20.19 -12.10 19.20
C LYS A 335 21.64 -11.64 19.41
N MET A 336 21.98 -10.46 18.88
CA MET A 336 23.32 -9.88 19.01
C MET A 336 23.75 -9.58 20.45
N THR A 337 22.81 -9.65 21.41
CA THR A 337 23.05 -9.44 22.84
C THR A 337 23.18 -10.76 23.62
N ASP A 338 22.60 -11.85 23.12
CA ASP A 338 22.73 -13.19 23.71
C ASP A 338 24.02 -13.92 23.26
N ASP A 339 24.62 -13.50 22.14
CA ASP A 339 25.90 -14.00 21.60
C ASP A 339 27.16 -13.29 22.19
N GLN A 340 27.07 -12.62 23.36
CA GLN A 340 28.17 -11.87 24.01
C GLN A 340 28.41 -12.22 25.50
#